data_AF-A0AA97I4L4-F1
#
_entry.id   AF-A0AA97I4L4-F1
#
_cell.length_a   1.000
_cell.length_b   1.000
_cell.length_c   1.000
_cell.angle_alpha   90.00
_cell.angle_beta   90.00
_cell.angle_gamma   90.00
#
_symmetry.space_group_name_H-M   'P 1'
#
loop_
_entity.id
_entity.type
_entity.pdbx_description
1 polymer ?
#
loop_
_entity_poly.entity_id
_entity_poly.type
_entity_poly.pdbx_seq_one_letter_code
_entity_poly.pdbx_strand_id
1 'polypeptide(L)' 'MSSGKKSKRVKPKKSCCASKPRCTRCPIRLLAEGRLDPADAKKIFADDRNRKQAKKAKLDIPAR' A
#
# COMPACT_ATOMS: atom_id res chain seq x y z
N MET A 1 13.58 27.89 -7.56
CA MET A 1 13.23 26.64 -8.27
C MET A 1 13.25 25.49 -7.28
N SER A 2 12.17 24.71 -7.26
CA SER A 2 11.77 23.82 -6.17
C SER A 2 12.70 22.62 -5.98
N SER A 3 13.51 22.65 -4.93
CA SER A 3 14.27 21.48 -4.46
C SER A 3 13.31 20.43 -3.92
N GLY A 4 13.00 19.45 -4.76
CA GLY A 4 12.10 18.34 -4.45
C GLY A 4 12.54 17.60 -3.20
N LYS A 5 11.81 17.82 -2.09
CA LYS A 5 11.87 16.98 -0.90
C LYS A 5 11.66 15.53 -1.35
N LYS A 6 12.74 14.72 -1.35
CA LYS A 6 12.64 13.25 -1.34
C LYS A 6 11.89 12.87 -0.07
N SER A 7 10.57 12.83 -0.18
CA SER A 7 9.64 12.45 0.87
C SER A 7 10.14 11.14 1.46
N LYS A 8 10.55 11.15 2.73
CA LYS A 8 10.97 9.96 3.49
C LYS A 8 9.93 8.86 3.22
N ARG A 9 10.24 7.91 2.33
CA ARG A 9 9.25 6.93 1.82
C ARG A 9 8.68 6.23 3.05
N VAL A 10 7.41 6.48 3.32
CA VAL A 10 6.71 5.88 4.45
C VAL A 10 6.69 4.38 4.18
N LYS A 11 7.56 3.63 4.87
CA LYS A 11 7.65 2.18 4.67
C LYS A 11 6.28 1.55 4.96
N PRO A 12 5.65 0.89 3.97
CA PRO A 12 4.38 0.23 4.15
C PRO A 12 4.52 -0.91 5.17
N LYS A 13 3.43 -1.24 5.86
CA LYS A 13 3.38 -2.48 6.64
C LYS A 13 3.34 -3.68 5.70
N LYS A 14 3.96 -4.79 6.14
CA LYS A 14 3.90 -6.09 5.45
C LYS A 14 2.48 -6.66 5.42
N SER A 15 1.69 -6.43 6.46
CA SER A 15 0.29 -6.88 6.55
C SER A 15 -0.65 -5.72 6.91
N CYS A 16 -1.84 -5.74 6.33
CA CYS A 16 -2.92 -4.81 6.58
C CYS A 16 -3.51 -5.14 7.93
N CYS A 17 -3.45 -4.19 8.85
CA CYS A 17 -3.94 -4.39 10.20
C CYS A 17 -5.44 -4.67 10.27
N ALA A 18 -6.24 -4.37 9.23
CA ALA A 18 -7.71 -4.53 9.12
C ALA A 18 -8.53 -3.81 10.21
N SER A 19 -8.15 -3.93 11.48
CA SER A 19 -8.70 -3.25 12.66
C SER A 19 -8.43 -1.76 12.72
N LYS A 20 -7.46 -1.24 11.97
CA LYS A 20 -7.11 0.20 11.94
C LYS A 20 -7.31 0.76 10.53
N PRO A 21 -8.49 1.34 10.22
CA PRO A 21 -8.85 1.74 8.86
C PRO A 21 -7.98 2.90 8.32
N ARG A 22 -7.39 3.73 9.20
CA ARG A 22 -6.63 4.94 8.82
C ARG A 22 -5.14 4.86 9.18
N CYS A 23 -4.54 3.67 9.20
CA CYS A 23 -3.12 3.61 9.54
C CYS A 23 -2.27 4.28 8.44
N THR A 24 -1.36 5.17 8.84
CA THR A 24 -0.53 5.97 7.91
C THR A 24 0.40 5.12 7.04
N ARG A 25 0.75 3.92 7.52
CA ARG A 25 1.57 2.91 6.83
C ARG A 25 0.73 1.81 6.15
N CYS A 26 -0.58 2.02 5.96
CA CYS A 26 -1.47 1.00 5.38
C CYS A 26 -1.05 0.72 3.94
N PRO A 27 -0.75 -0.54 3.57
CA PRO A 27 -0.39 -0.85 2.19
C PRO A 27 -1.55 -0.59 1.22
N ILE A 28 -2.81 -0.78 1.66
CA ILE A 28 -4.01 -0.47 0.86
C ILE A 28 -4.13 1.02 0.59
N ARG A 29 -3.92 1.85 1.61
CA ARG A 29 -4.01 3.31 1.45
C ARG A 29 -2.87 3.83 0.57
N LEU A 30 -1.65 3.33 0.78
CA LEU A 30 -0.51 3.70 -0.04
C LEU A 30 -0.68 3.25 -1.49
N LEU A 31 -1.29 2.08 -1.73
CA LEU A 31 -1.67 1.62 -3.06
C LEU A 31 -2.72 2.55 -3.69
N ALA A 32 -3.79 2.89 -2.95
CA ALA A 32 -4.84 3.80 -3.42
C ALA A 32 -4.32 5.22 -3.71
N GLU A 33 -3.38 5.70 -2.91
CA GLU A 33 -2.72 7.00 -3.09
C GLU A 33 -1.66 6.99 -4.21
N GLY A 34 -1.35 5.84 -4.83
CA GLY A 34 -0.29 5.72 -5.84
C GLY A 34 1.13 5.92 -5.28
N ARG A 35 1.29 5.80 -3.95
CA ARG A 35 2.57 6.02 -3.24
C ARG A 35 3.30 4.72 -2.92
N LEU A 36 2.72 3.59 -3.31
CA LEU A 36 3.32 2.28 -3.17
C LEU A 36 4.02 1.90 -4.47
N ASP A 37 5.29 1.53 -4.39
CA ASP A 37 6.04 1.04 -5.54
C ASP A 37 5.41 -0.28 -6.05
N PRO A 38 5.26 -0.48 -7.37
CA PRO A 38 4.64 -1.68 -7.91
C PRO A 38 5.39 -2.98 -7.53
N ALA A 39 6.72 -2.94 -7.35
CA ALA A 39 7.48 -4.11 -6.91
C ALA A 39 7.20 -4.46 -5.43
N ASP A 40 7.06 -3.44 -4.58
CA ASP A 40 6.66 -3.61 -3.19
C ASP A 40 5.19 -4.04 -3.08
N ALA A 41 4.31 -3.48 -3.93
CA ALA A 41 2.91 -3.86 -4.00
C ALA A 41 2.76 -5.35 -4.32
N LYS A 42 3.47 -5.88 -5.31
CA LYS A 42 3.45 -7.33 -5.62
C LYS A 42 3.81 -8.19 -4.41
N LYS A 43 4.86 -7.82 -3.67
CA LYS A 43 5.32 -8.56 -2.48
C LYS A 43 4.33 -8.46 -1.32
N ILE A 44 3.79 -7.27 -1.07
CA ILE A 44 2.90 -7.02 0.07
C ILE A 44 1.51 -7.62 -0.20
N PHE A 45 0.98 -7.49 -1.42
CA PHE A 45 -0.30 -8.04 -1.81
C PHE A 45 -0.26 -9.51 -2.22
N ALA A 46 0.92 -10.16 -2.14
CA ALA A 46 1.01 -11.62 -2.15
C ALA A 46 0.37 -12.25 -0.90
N ASP A 47 0.23 -11.50 0.20
CA ASP A 47 -0.51 -11.92 1.39
C ASP A 47 -2.03 -11.86 1.13
N ASP A 48 -2.72 -12.99 1.34
CA ASP A 48 -4.17 -13.13 1.15
C ASP A 48 -4.98 -12.08 1.92
N ARG A 49 -4.54 -11.71 3.13
CA ARG A 49 -5.23 -10.69 3.94
C ARG A 49 -5.19 -9.33 3.26
N ASN A 50 -4.04 -8.97 2.68
CA ASN A 50 -3.89 -7.70 1.96
C ASN A 50 -4.71 -7.71 0.68
N ARG A 51 -4.68 -8.84 -0.04
CA ARG A 51 -5.41 -8.99 -1.29
C ARG A 51 -6.92 -8.93 -1.11
N LYS A 52 -7.46 -9.64 -0.11
CA LYS A 52 -8.89 -9.58 0.24
C LYS A 52 -9.34 -8.16 0.57
N GLN A 53 -8.54 -7.43 1.33
CA GLN A 53 -8.88 -6.08 1.75
C GLN A 53 -8.74 -5.06 0.62
N ALA A 54 -7.74 -5.17 -0.26
CA ALA A 54 -7.66 -4.31 -1.44
C ALA A 54 -8.78 -4.61 -2.45
N LYS A 55 -9.20 -5.88 -2.62
CA LYS A 55 -10.40 -6.22 -3.39
C LYS A 55 -11.68 -5.61 -2.79
N LYS A 56 -11.83 -5.66 -1.46
CA LYS A 56 -12.94 -5.00 -0.75
C LYS A 56 -12.94 -3.49 -0.97
N ALA A 57 -11.75 -2.89 -1.04
CA ALA A 57 -11.56 -1.48 -1.35
C ALA A 57 -11.62 -1.16 -2.86
N LYS A 58 -11.89 -2.16 -3.72
CA LYS A 58 -11.96 -2.04 -5.19
C LYS A 58 -10.70 -1.41 -5.81
N LEU A 59 -9.53 -1.71 -5.23
CA LEU A 59 -8.25 -1.25 -5.77
C LEU A 59 -7.72 -2.24 -6.81
N ASP A 60 -7.03 -1.70 -7.82
CA ASP A 60 -6.27 -2.50 -8.76
C ASP A 60 -5.00 -3.02 -8.08
N ILE A 61 -4.90 -4.35 -7.96
CA ILE A 61 -3.78 -5.02 -7.30
C ILE A 61 -2.92 -5.62 -8.41
N PRO A 62 -1.62 -5.29 -8.49
CA PRO A 62 -0.76 -5.88 -9.50
C PRO A 62 -0.78 -7.41 -9.36
N ALA A 63 -0.88 -8.09 -10.50
CA ALA A 63 -0.88 -9.55 -10.56
C ALA A 63 0.38 -10.13 -9.89
N ARG A 64 0.20 -11.32 -9.30
CA ARG A 64 1.23 -12.06 -8.56
C ARG A 64 2.37 -12.46 -9.49
#